data_AF-A0AAW0LEG8-F1
#
_entry.id   AF-A0AAW0LEG8-F1
#
_cell.length_a   1.000
_cell.length_b   1.000
_cell.length_c   1.000
_cell.angle_alpha   90.00
_cell.angle_beta   90.00
_cell.angle_gamma   90.00
#
_symmetry.space_group_name_H-M   'P 1'
#
loop_
_entity.id
_entity.type
_entity.pdbx_description
1 polymer ?
#
loop_
_entity_poly.entity_id
_entity_poly.type
_entity_poly.pdbx_seq_one_letter_code
_entity_poly.pdbx_strand_id
1 'polypeptide(L)'
;MILNLNTQCIKLISDQNMLEPTCASLSPKAKEMAKEERARRSLREKSNNFILPSTRIGDFWCRNFDYLLSDIWGNYKSVQEALHVRPGTMKQFFRCTFTMAYTFDIDDVVPVHKNLTASGLQILVFSGDHDKVIPHIGIEQWILALDLTIDTDWRPWFVDGQVAGYTRKYTDDGYRLTYATLKARKKNS
;
A
#
# COMPACT_ATOMS: atom_id res chain seq x y z
N MET A 1 -23.25 18.71 -18.76
CA MET A 1 -22.06 19.57 -18.51
C MET A 1 -21.69 19.60 -17.01
N ILE A 2 -21.71 18.44 -16.33
CA ILE A 2 -21.35 18.31 -14.89
C ILE A 2 -20.29 17.22 -14.68
N LEU A 3 -20.17 16.25 -15.61
CA LEU A 3 -19.14 15.20 -15.59
C LEU A 3 -17.72 15.69 -15.92
N ASN A 4 -17.54 16.80 -16.64
CA ASN A 4 -16.22 17.28 -17.08
C ASN A 4 -15.45 18.13 -16.05
N LEU A 5 -16.13 18.67 -15.03
CA LEU A 5 -15.48 19.41 -13.94
C LEU A 5 -14.82 18.47 -12.92
N ASN A 6 -15.41 17.29 -12.69
CA ASN A 6 -14.90 16.30 -11.74
C ASN A 6 -13.52 15.75 -12.12
N THR A 7 -13.30 15.48 -13.41
CA THR A 7 -12.02 14.94 -13.88
C THR A 7 -10.87 15.95 -13.75
N GLN A 8 -11.14 17.26 -13.76
CA GLN A 8 -10.09 18.26 -13.55
C GLN A 8 -9.65 18.31 -12.09
N CYS A 9 -10.58 18.20 -11.14
CA CYS A 9 -10.29 18.29 -9.71
C CYS A 9 -9.47 17.12 -9.15
N ILE A 10 -9.54 15.93 -9.76
CA ILE A 10 -8.84 14.73 -9.27
C ILE A 10 -7.53 14.42 -10.00
N LYS A 11 -7.16 15.17 -11.04
CA LYS A 11 -5.94 14.93 -11.84
C LYS A 11 -4.64 15.02 -11.04
N LEU A 12 -4.64 15.85 -10.00
CA LEU A 12 -3.49 16.08 -9.15
C LEU A 12 -3.46 15.14 -7.93
N ILE A 13 -4.43 14.23 -7.82
CA ILE A 13 -4.53 13.26 -6.71
C ILE A 13 -3.98 11.92 -7.20
N SER A 14 -3.13 11.31 -6.39
CA SER A 14 -2.57 9.98 -6.64
C SER A 14 -3.67 8.95 -6.93
N ASP A 15 -3.42 8.09 -7.92
CA ASP A 15 -4.31 6.97 -8.22
C ASP A 15 -4.31 5.88 -7.15
N GLN A 16 -3.35 5.94 -6.22
CA GLN A 16 -3.25 4.99 -5.11
C GLN A 16 -3.88 5.51 -3.82
N ASN A 17 -3.85 6.82 -3.59
CA ASN A 17 -4.28 7.39 -2.31
C ASN A 17 -4.81 8.80 -2.43
N MET A 18 -5.98 9.03 -1.85
CA MET A 18 -6.70 10.28 -2.02
C MET A 18 -6.09 11.49 -1.27
N LEU A 19 -5.16 11.29 -0.33
CA LEU A 19 -4.45 12.39 0.35
C LEU A 19 -3.14 12.77 -0.32
N GLU A 20 -2.66 11.97 -1.27
CA GLU A 20 -1.36 12.18 -1.89
C GLU A 20 -1.47 12.86 -3.24
N PRO A 21 -0.49 13.72 -3.58
CA PRO A 21 -0.43 14.28 -4.92
C PRO A 21 -0.03 13.22 -5.94
N THR A 22 -0.36 13.46 -7.21
CA THR A 22 0.18 12.67 -8.32
C THR A 22 1.70 12.83 -8.37
N CYS A 23 2.40 11.71 -8.23
CA CYS A 23 3.86 11.66 -8.23
C CYS A 23 4.39 11.05 -9.53
N ALA A 24 5.59 11.47 -9.96
CA ALA A 24 6.24 10.86 -11.11
C ALA A 24 6.56 9.38 -10.83
N SER A 25 6.22 8.50 -11.76
CA SER A 25 6.56 7.08 -11.69
C SER A 25 8.06 6.88 -11.90
N LEU A 26 8.75 6.38 -10.88
CA LEU A 26 10.13 5.90 -11.01
C LEU A 26 10.06 4.47 -11.55
N SER A 27 10.23 4.31 -12.87
CA SER A 27 10.23 3.00 -13.52
C SER A 27 11.65 2.62 -13.94
N PRO A 28 12.13 1.40 -13.64
CA PRO A 28 13.44 0.92 -14.06
C PRO A 28 13.42 0.54 -15.55
N LYS A 29 13.21 1.50 -16.45
CA LYS A 29 13.52 1.29 -17.87
C LYS A 29 15.05 1.27 -18.02
N ALA A 30 15.59 0.55 -19.00
CA ALA A 30 17.05 0.43 -19.19
C ALA A 30 17.80 1.79 -19.31
N LYS A 31 17.14 2.85 -19.78
CA LYS A 31 17.68 4.23 -19.79
C LYS A 31 17.67 4.91 -18.42
N GLU A 32 16.83 4.46 -17.49
CA GLU A 32 16.71 4.95 -16.11
C GLU A 32 17.71 4.27 -15.16
N MET A 33 18.30 3.12 -15.52
CA MET A 33 19.39 2.50 -14.72
C MET A 33 20.60 3.43 -14.54
N ALA A 34 20.95 4.22 -15.57
CA ALA A 34 22.02 5.23 -15.45
C ALA A 34 21.64 6.38 -14.50
N LYS A 35 20.34 6.66 -14.39
CA LYS A 35 19.78 7.67 -13.50
C LYS A 35 19.66 7.14 -12.07
N GLU A 36 19.36 5.84 -11.90
CA GLU A 36 19.41 5.11 -10.64
C GLU A 36 20.84 5.06 -10.09
N GLU A 37 21.82 4.76 -10.93
CA GLU A 37 23.24 4.78 -10.55
C GLU A 37 23.71 6.19 -10.14
N ARG A 38 23.22 7.23 -10.84
CA ARG A 38 23.46 8.63 -10.46
C ARG A 38 22.79 8.99 -9.14
N ALA A 39 21.57 8.50 -8.90
CA ALA A 39 20.86 8.69 -7.63
C ALA A 39 21.57 7.97 -6.48
N ARG A 40 22.04 6.74 -6.68
CA ARG A 40 22.86 5.97 -5.72
C ARG A 40 24.14 6.70 -5.35
N ARG A 41 24.88 7.24 -6.33
CA ARG A 41 26.07 8.08 -6.08
C ARG A 41 25.71 9.34 -5.31
N SER A 42 24.66 10.06 -5.73
CA SER A 42 24.22 11.27 -5.04
C SER A 42 23.79 11.01 -3.58
N LEU A 43 23.11 9.89 -3.32
CA LEU A 43 22.70 9.49 -1.96
C LEU A 43 23.89 9.12 -1.09
N ARG A 44 24.87 8.38 -1.62
CA ARG A 44 26.12 8.07 -0.89
C ARG A 44 26.92 9.32 -0.55
N GLU A 45 27.03 10.27 -1.48
CA GLU A 45 27.70 11.55 -1.24
C GLU A 45 26.95 12.41 -0.21
N LYS A 46 25.61 12.42 -0.25
CA LYS A 46 24.77 13.19 0.67
C LYS A 46 24.62 12.55 2.06
N SER A 47 24.81 11.24 2.19
CA SER A 47 24.82 10.55 3.49
C SER A 47 25.86 11.10 4.45
N ASN A 48 26.94 11.71 3.94
CA ASN A 48 28.02 12.27 4.76
C ASN A 48 27.75 13.71 5.22
N ASN A 49 26.76 14.40 4.64
CA ASN A 49 26.43 15.79 4.94
C ASN A 49 24.94 15.89 5.31
N PHE A 50 24.61 15.46 6.53
CA PHE A 50 23.25 15.46 7.06
C PHE A 50 22.74 16.86 7.46
N ILE A 51 23.01 17.88 6.65
CA ILE A 51 22.28 19.16 6.71
C ILE A 51 22.18 19.70 5.28
N LEU A 52 21.00 19.63 4.68
CA LEU A 52 20.68 20.49 3.54
C LEU A 52 19.26 21.06 3.66
N PRO A 53 19.12 22.38 3.89
CA PRO A 53 17.90 23.09 3.54
C PRO A 53 17.97 23.44 2.04
N SER A 54 17.18 22.80 1.18
CA SER A 54 17.16 23.17 -0.24
C SER A 54 15.86 22.75 -0.96
N THR A 55 14.92 23.70 -1.04
CA THR A 55 14.19 24.21 -2.23
C THR A 55 13.75 23.30 -3.41
N ARG A 56 13.89 21.97 -3.34
CA ARG A 56 13.23 20.98 -4.25
C ARG A 56 12.51 19.90 -3.44
N ILE A 57 11.81 20.32 -2.41
CA ILE A 57 11.26 19.46 -1.33
C ILE A 57 9.94 18.76 -1.74
N GLY A 58 9.41 18.99 -2.96
CA GLY A 58 8.16 18.38 -3.42
C GLY A 58 8.25 16.87 -3.70
N ASP A 59 9.37 16.39 -4.25
CA ASP A 59 9.49 14.99 -4.71
C ASP A 59 9.91 14.02 -3.61
N PHE A 60 10.46 14.52 -2.48
CA PHE A 60 10.77 13.69 -1.30
C PHE A 60 9.52 13.31 -0.50
N TRP A 61 8.38 13.94 -0.78
CA TRP A 61 7.08 13.62 -0.17
C TRP A 61 6.35 12.46 -0.87
N CYS A 62 6.86 12.00 -2.01
CA CYS A 62 6.24 10.93 -2.78
C CYS A 62 6.67 9.54 -2.28
N ARG A 63 5.70 8.66 -2.01
CA ARG A 63 5.96 7.25 -1.66
C ARG A 63 6.83 6.48 -2.66
N ASN A 64 6.87 6.92 -3.92
CA ASN A 64 7.75 6.35 -4.93
C ASN A 64 9.24 6.44 -4.55
N PHE A 65 9.64 7.45 -3.77
CA PHE A 65 11.00 7.56 -3.28
C PHE A 65 11.34 6.45 -2.28
N ASP A 66 10.43 6.09 -1.38
CA ASP A 66 10.60 4.97 -0.44
C ASP A 66 10.77 3.64 -1.18
N TYR A 67 10.05 3.45 -2.29
CA TYR A 67 10.22 2.26 -3.15
C TYR A 67 11.62 2.21 -3.78
N LEU A 68 12.12 3.34 -4.28
CA LEU A 68 13.48 3.42 -4.81
C LEU A 68 14.53 3.10 -3.74
N LEU A 69 14.35 3.62 -2.51
CA LEU A 69 15.27 3.32 -1.40
C LEU A 69 15.27 1.83 -1.06
N SER A 70 14.10 1.17 -1.08
CA SER A 70 13.99 -0.28 -0.89
C SER A 70 14.73 -1.07 -1.97
N ASP A 71 14.58 -0.68 -3.24
CA ASP A 71 15.29 -1.32 -4.36
C ASP A 71 16.81 -1.15 -4.22
N ILE A 72 17.30 0.05 -3.85
CA ILE A 72 18.72 0.31 -3.63
C ILE A 72 19.25 -0.56 -2.48
N TRP A 73 18.55 -0.57 -1.35
CA TRP A 73 18.96 -1.30 -0.16
C TRP A 73 19.01 -2.81 -0.42
N GLY A 74 17.98 -3.39 -1.06
CA GLY A 74 17.94 -4.82 -1.41
C GLY A 74 19.00 -5.25 -2.43
N ASN A 75 19.64 -4.31 -3.12
CA ASN A 75 20.73 -4.56 -4.06
C ASN A 75 22.14 -4.37 -3.45
N TYR A 76 22.26 -4.00 -2.17
CA TYR A 76 23.57 -4.01 -1.52
C TYR A 76 24.06 -5.45 -1.31
N LYS A 77 25.31 -5.71 -1.72
CA LYS A 77 25.94 -7.03 -1.57
C LYS A 77 25.95 -7.49 -0.10
N SER A 78 26.24 -6.58 0.82
CA SER A 78 26.21 -6.86 2.26
C SER A 78 24.81 -7.25 2.76
N VAL A 79 23.76 -6.63 2.22
CA VAL A 79 22.36 -6.99 2.53
C VAL A 79 22.02 -8.36 1.96
N GLN A 80 22.40 -8.63 0.71
CA GLN A 80 22.20 -9.93 0.08
C GLN A 80 22.96 -11.05 0.80
N GLU A 81 24.20 -10.81 1.23
CA GLU A 81 25.00 -11.74 2.04
C GLU A 81 24.34 -12.00 3.41
N ALA A 82 23.87 -10.95 4.10
CA ALA A 82 23.19 -11.06 5.39
C ALA A 82 21.83 -11.77 5.30
N LEU A 83 21.12 -11.64 4.16
CA LEU A 83 19.88 -12.36 3.87
C LEU A 83 20.11 -13.74 3.24
N HIS A 84 21.37 -14.17 3.12
CA HIS A 84 21.77 -15.45 2.52
C HIS A 84 21.24 -15.67 1.09
N VAL A 85 21.16 -14.60 0.30
CA VAL A 85 20.85 -14.68 -1.13
C VAL A 85 21.99 -15.40 -1.85
N ARG A 86 21.66 -16.45 -2.59
CA ARG A 86 22.66 -17.25 -3.32
C ARG A 86 23.32 -16.41 -4.43
N PRO A 87 24.66 -16.33 -4.47
CA PRO A 87 25.35 -15.60 -5.53
C PRO A 87 24.97 -16.13 -6.92
N GLY A 88 24.66 -15.21 -7.84
CA GLY A 88 24.33 -15.53 -9.23
C GLY A 88 22.87 -15.91 -9.51
N THR A 89 22.01 -16.11 -8.49
CA THR A 89 20.59 -16.44 -8.72
C THR A 89 19.72 -15.21 -9.01
N MET A 90 20.16 -14.03 -8.55
CA MET A 90 19.45 -12.77 -8.75
C MET A 90 20.43 -11.72 -9.29
N LYS A 91 20.11 -11.13 -10.45
CA LYS A 91 20.91 -10.05 -11.03
C LYS A 91 20.63 -8.71 -10.38
N GLN A 92 19.35 -8.42 -10.14
CA GLN A 92 18.89 -7.19 -9.50
C GLN A 92 17.58 -7.49 -8.76
N PHE A 93 17.45 -6.98 -7.55
CA PHE A 93 16.22 -6.95 -6.80
C PHE A 93 15.36 -5.75 -7.24
N PHE A 94 14.07 -5.99 -7.41
CA PHE A 94 13.03 -4.97 -7.58
C PHE A 94 11.85 -5.35 -6.69
N ARG A 95 11.22 -4.37 -6.04
CA ARG A 95 10.04 -4.59 -5.20
C ARG A 95 8.88 -5.27 -5.94
N CYS A 96 8.65 -4.88 -7.21
CA CYS A 96 7.60 -5.46 -8.05
C CYS A 96 8.12 -5.72 -9.47
N THR A 97 7.80 -6.88 -10.01
CA THR A 97 8.11 -7.26 -11.39
C THR A 97 6.85 -7.19 -12.24
N PHE A 98 6.76 -6.18 -13.11
CA PHE A 98 5.61 -6.00 -14.01
C PHE A 98 5.66 -6.87 -15.28
N THR A 99 6.74 -7.62 -15.47
CA THR A 99 6.95 -8.48 -16.65
C THR A 99 6.57 -9.94 -16.39
N MET A 100 6.01 -10.25 -15.23
CA MET A 100 5.59 -11.61 -14.91
C MET A 100 4.29 -11.93 -15.68
N ALA A 101 4.30 -13.04 -16.42
CA ALA A 101 3.10 -13.53 -17.08
C ALA A 101 2.12 -14.01 -16.00
N TYR A 102 0.97 -13.34 -15.90
CA TYR A 102 -0.11 -13.71 -15.00
C TYR A 102 -1.43 -13.71 -15.79
N THR A 103 -2.21 -14.77 -15.63
CA THR A 103 -3.55 -14.90 -16.22
C THR A 103 -4.56 -14.64 -15.12
N PHE A 104 -5.49 -13.71 -15.36
CA PHE A 104 -6.62 -13.47 -14.49
C PHE A 104 -7.75 -14.43 -14.88
N ASP A 105 -8.04 -15.41 -14.03
CA ASP A 105 -9.04 -16.47 -14.27
C ASP A 105 -10.06 -16.60 -13.14
N ILE A 106 -9.93 -15.80 -12.07
CA ILE A 106 -10.85 -15.74 -10.93
C ILE A 106 -11.35 -14.31 -10.79
N ASP A 107 -12.66 -14.12 -11.01
CA ASP A 107 -13.32 -12.82 -10.89
C ASP A 107 -13.97 -12.59 -9.50
N ASP A 108 -14.25 -13.67 -8.76
CA ASP A 108 -14.93 -13.60 -7.46
C ASP A 108 -14.40 -14.65 -6.47
N VAL A 109 -14.17 -14.22 -5.24
CA VAL A 109 -13.72 -15.05 -4.12
C VAL A 109 -14.76 -15.15 -3.00
N VAL A 110 -15.92 -14.47 -3.12
CA VAL A 110 -17.02 -14.56 -2.14
C VAL A 110 -17.45 -16.01 -1.89
N PRO A 111 -17.64 -16.89 -2.90
CA PRO A 111 -18.03 -18.28 -2.65
C PRO A 111 -17.01 -19.05 -1.80
N VAL A 112 -15.72 -18.78 -2.00
CA VAL A 112 -14.64 -19.40 -1.21
C VAL A 112 -14.74 -18.93 0.24
N HIS A 113 -14.89 -17.63 0.46
CA HIS A 113 -14.98 -17.07 1.81
C HIS A 113 -16.27 -17.45 2.54
N LYS A 114 -17.40 -17.63 1.82
CA LYS A 114 -18.63 -18.21 2.38
C LYS A 114 -18.42 -19.63 2.88
N ASN A 115 -17.73 -20.48 2.12
CA ASN A 115 -17.44 -21.83 2.58
C ASN A 115 -16.59 -21.84 3.87
N LEU A 116 -15.70 -20.85 4.02
CA LEU A 116 -14.89 -20.70 5.23
C LEU A 116 -15.71 -20.24 6.46
N THR A 117 -16.94 -19.72 6.32
CA THR A 117 -17.76 -19.33 7.48
C THR A 117 -18.27 -20.53 8.25
N ALA A 118 -18.36 -21.71 7.64
CA ALA A 118 -18.69 -22.96 8.33
C ALA A 118 -17.55 -23.49 9.24
N SER A 119 -16.44 -22.75 9.35
CA SER A 119 -15.29 -23.09 10.19
C SER A 119 -15.26 -22.27 11.47
N GLY A 120 -14.49 -22.70 12.48
CA GLY A 120 -14.25 -21.92 13.70
C GLY A 120 -13.20 -20.82 13.58
N LEU A 121 -12.92 -20.32 12.36
CA LEU A 121 -11.85 -19.35 12.11
C LEU A 121 -12.14 -17.97 12.70
N GLN A 122 -11.07 -17.25 13.05
CA GLN A 122 -11.12 -15.86 13.45
C GLN A 122 -10.33 -15.02 12.43
N ILE A 123 -11.03 -14.16 11.72
CA ILE A 123 -10.50 -13.37 10.61
C ILE A 123 -10.44 -11.90 10.98
N LEU A 124 -9.31 -11.26 10.66
CA LEU A 124 -9.13 -9.81 10.72
C LEU A 124 -9.06 -9.28 9.30
N VAL A 125 -9.96 -8.36 8.97
CA VAL A 125 -9.96 -7.61 7.71
C VAL A 125 -9.72 -6.15 8.06
N PHE A 126 -8.76 -5.52 7.39
CA PHE A 126 -8.49 -4.11 7.62
C PHE A 126 -8.24 -3.35 6.32
N SER A 127 -8.57 -2.06 6.33
CA SER A 127 -8.45 -1.19 5.17
C SER A 127 -8.05 0.22 5.57
N GLY A 128 -7.18 0.86 4.78
CA GLY A 128 -6.93 2.29 4.92
C GLY A 128 -8.11 3.08 4.34
N ASP A 129 -8.66 4.03 5.10
CA ASP A 129 -9.82 4.82 4.65
C ASP A 129 -9.51 5.73 3.45
N HIS A 130 -8.23 5.99 3.17
CA HIS A 130 -7.75 6.80 2.03
C HIS A 130 -7.14 5.98 0.89
N ASP A 131 -7.27 4.65 0.87
CA ASP A 131 -6.92 3.81 -0.29
C ASP A 131 -7.91 4.06 -1.44
N LYS A 132 -7.38 4.42 -2.61
CA LYS A 132 -8.17 4.66 -3.83
C LYS A 132 -8.23 3.42 -4.74
N VAL A 133 -7.23 2.54 -4.67
CA VAL A 133 -7.17 1.32 -5.49
C VAL A 133 -8.23 0.33 -5.03
N ILE A 134 -8.26 0.07 -3.72
CA ILE A 134 -9.23 -0.84 -3.09
C ILE A 134 -9.92 -0.08 -1.95
N PRO A 135 -10.95 0.73 -2.26
CA PRO A 135 -11.61 1.52 -1.25
C PRO A 135 -12.32 0.64 -0.22
N HIS A 136 -12.32 1.09 1.03
CA HIS A 136 -12.93 0.39 2.17
C HIS A 136 -14.41 0.02 1.94
N ILE A 137 -15.14 0.81 1.14
CA ILE A 137 -16.52 0.53 0.75
C ILE A 137 -16.64 -0.80 -0.02
N GLY A 138 -15.68 -1.13 -0.88
CA GLY A 138 -15.67 -2.40 -1.61
C GLY A 138 -15.52 -3.61 -0.68
N ILE A 139 -14.72 -3.45 0.38
CA ILE A 139 -14.55 -4.47 1.42
C ILE A 139 -15.83 -4.61 2.24
N GLU A 140 -16.52 -3.51 2.56
CA GLU A 140 -17.83 -3.58 3.22
C GLU A 140 -18.87 -4.32 2.38
N GLN A 141 -18.92 -4.08 1.06
CA GLN A 141 -19.80 -4.84 0.16
C GLN A 141 -19.44 -6.33 0.12
N TRP A 142 -18.15 -6.65 0.11
CA TRP A 142 -17.68 -8.04 0.20
C TRP A 142 -18.10 -8.71 1.52
N ILE A 143 -17.99 -8.02 2.67
CA ILE A 143 -18.45 -8.55 3.97
C ILE A 143 -19.96 -8.73 3.97
N LEU A 144 -20.73 -7.77 3.45
CA LEU A 144 -22.19 -7.89 3.33
C LEU A 144 -22.58 -9.11 2.50
N ALA A 145 -21.83 -9.42 1.44
CA ALA A 145 -22.09 -10.59 0.62
C ALA A 145 -21.90 -11.91 1.38
N LEU A 146 -21.13 -11.95 2.47
CA LEU A 146 -20.94 -13.14 3.32
C LEU A 146 -22.15 -13.48 4.20
N ASP A 147 -23.11 -12.55 4.36
CA ASP A 147 -24.35 -12.76 5.13
C ASP A 147 -24.12 -13.14 6.61
N LEU A 148 -23.11 -12.52 7.24
CA LEU A 148 -22.78 -12.76 8.64
C LEU A 148 -23.66 -11.95 9.60
N THR A 149 -23.88 -12.47 10.81
CA THR A 149 -24.58 -11.74 11.87
C THR A 149 -23.67 -10.68 12.49
N ILE A 150 -24.18 -9.46 12.71
CA ILE A 150 -23.44 -8.41 13.41
C ILE A 150 -23.36 -8.76 14.91
N ASP A 151 -22.14 -8.94 15.41
CA ASP A 151 -21.86 -9.17 16.83
C ASP A 151 -21.66 -7.84 17.58
N THR A 152 -20.86 -6.94 17.00
CA THR A 152 -20.62 -5.60 17.57
C THR A 152 -20.72 -4.59 16.45
N ASP A 153 -21.66 -3.64 16.58
CA ASP A 153 -21.89 -2.63 15.55
C ASP A 153 -20.74 -1.60 15.46
N TRP A 154 -20.78 -0.80 14.40
CA TRP A 154 -19.79 0.16 13.97
C TRP A 154 -19.43 1.16 15.07
N ARG A 155 -18.17 1.15 15.50
CA ARG A 155 -17.69 2.01 16.58
C ARG A 155 -16.25 2.43 16.36
N PRO A 156 -15.83 3.59 16.90
CA PRO A 156 -14.44 4.00 16.84
C PRO A 156 -13.56 3.06 17.67
N TRP A 157 -12.31 2.88 17.25
CA TRP A 157 -11.25 2.30 18.07
C TRP A 157 -10.11 3.30 18.23
N PHE A 158 -9.38 3.19 19.35
CA PHE A 158 -8.49 4.22 19.82
C PHE A 158 -7.07 3.71 20.02
N VAL A 159 -6.10 4.55 19.69
CA VAL A 159 -4.68 4.40 20.04
C VAL A 159 -4.24 5.72 20.64
N ASP A 160 -3.64 5.69 21.84
CA ASP A 160 -3.16 6.89 22.55
C ASP A 160 -4.21 8.01 22.68
N GLY A 161 -5.47 7.62 22.93
CA GLY A 161 -6.59 8.57 23.08
C GLY A 161 -7.09 9.20 21.78
N GLN A 162 -6.53 8.83 20.63
CA GLN A 162 -6.98 9.29 19.31
C GLN A 162 -7.75 8.20 18.58
N VAL A 163 -8.78 8.60 17.83
CA VAL A 163 -9.50 7.67 16.93
C VAL A 163 -8.53 7.20 15.86
N ALA A 164 -8.16 5.92 15.93
CA ALA A 164 -7.30 5.25 14.96
C ALA A 164 -8.09 4.71 13.76
N GLY A 165 -9.42 4.62 13.89
CA GLY A 165 -10.36 4.30 12.83
C GLY A 165 -11.67 3.76 13.41
N TYR A 166 -12.39 2.97 12.62
CA TYR A 166 -13.65 2.34 13.02
C TYR A 166 -13.59 0.84 12.88
N THR A 167 -14.41 0.12 13.65
CA THR A 167 -14.46 -1.33 13.62
C THR A 167 -15.87 -1.84 13.78
N ARG A 168 -16.16 -2.99 13.17
CA ARG A 168 -17.39 -3.77 13.34
C ARG A 168 -17.01 -5.25 13.41
N LYS A 169 -17.72 -6.00 14.24
CA LYS A 169 -17.52 -7.45 14.39
C LYS A 169 -18.73 -8.22 13.90
N TYR A 170 -18.45 -9.37 13.33
CA TYR A 170 -19.43 -10.29 12.78
C TYR A 170 -19.16 -11.71 13.30
N THR A 171 -20.22 -12.52 13.32
CA THR A 171 -20.18 -13.91 13.76
C THR A 171 -21.10 -14.78 12.92
N ASP A 172 -20.75 -16.06 12.79
CA ASP A 172 -21.56 -17.11 12.16
C ASP A 172 -21.13 -18.48 12.70
N ASP A 173 -21.95 -19.13 13.53
CA ASP A 173 -21.71 -20.49 14.07
C ASP A 173 -20.26 -20.85 14.48
N GLY A 174 -19.58 -19.92 15.19
CA GLY A 174 -18.21 -20.09 15.68
C GLY A 174 -17.13 -19.38 14.86
N TYR A 175 -17.44 -19.02 13.62
CA TYR A 175 -16.67 -18.08 12.80
C TYR A 175 -16.77 -16.67 13.34
N ARG A 176 -15.67 -15.92 13.34
CA ARG A 176 -15.62 -14.52 13.77
C ARG A 176 -14.87 -13.68 12.75
N LEU A 177 -15.47 -12.58 12.32
CA LEU A 177 -14.80 -11.60 11.46
C LEU A 177 -14.76 -10.25 12.16
N THR A 178 -13.57 -9.71 12.36
CA THR A 178 -13.36 -8.32 12.79
C THR A 178 -12.95 -7.50 11.59
N TYR A 179 -13.75 -6.48 11.26
CA TYR A 179 -13.40 -5.50 10.25
C TYR A 179 -12.93 -4.21 10.93
N ALA A 180 -11.84 -3.61 10.44
CA ALA A 180 -11.31 -2.36 10.96
C ALA A 180 -10.84 -1.42 9.84
N THR A 181 -11.30 -0.18 9.83
CA THR A 181 -10.68 0.88 9.05
C THR A 181 -9.53 1.50 9.83
N LEU A 182 -8.51 1.95 9.10
CA LEU A 182 -7.37 2.70 9.60
C LEU A 182 -7.49 4.12 9.10
N LYS A 183 -7.71 5.06 10.01
CA LYS A 183 -7.78 6.48 9.71
C LYS A 183 -6.38 7.01 9.39
N ALA A 184 -6.20 7.59 8.21
CA ALA A 184 -4.94 8.24 7.88
C ALA A 184 -4.64 9.40 8.83
N ARG A 185 -3.39 9.48 9.29
CA ARG A 185 -2.89 10.64 10.02
C ARG A 185 -2.31 11.64 9.04
N LYS A 186 -2.83 12.87 9.05
CA LYS A 186 -2.15 13.99 8.39
C LYS A 186 -0.81 14.21 9.10
N LYS A 187 0.32 13.97 8.43
CA LYS A 187 1.61 14.50 8.90
C LYS A 187 1.50 16.02 8.76
N ASN A 188 1.47 16.75 9.87
CA ASN A 188 1.68 18.19 9.83
C ASN A 188 3.08 18.41 9.26
N SER A 189 3.12 18.99 8.06
CA SER A 189 4.31 19.57 7.42
C SER A 189 4.71 20.85 8.12
#